data_AF-A0A401NH03-F1
#
_entry.id   AF-A0A401NH03-F1
#
_cell.length_a   1.000
_cell.length_b   1.000
_cell.length_c   1.000
_cell.angle_alpha   90.00
_cell.angle_beta   90.00
_cell.angle_gamma   90.00
#
_symmetry.space_group_name_H-M   'P 1'
#
loop_
_entity.id
_entity.type
_entity.pdbx_description
1 polymer ?
#
loop_
_entity_poly.entity_id
_entity_poly.type
_entity_poly.pdbx_seq_one_letter_code
_entity_poly.pdbx_strand_id
1 'polypeptide(L)'
;MSIMSILFTGEERGMIKRAVMCKWENSHPPGLNGPPAEEKYPNQDPHWDHQTGGHRDQMKDLRTIIIEGIREAVPKAHNLNKAFKIRQEGTETPSAFLERFRESVRKYSGLDPNDPIGQGLLKIHFVTKSWPDIHRKLHKIEDWNEKSLDELLREAQKVFVRREDVKEKQKTKMMVATVNEVVSKQGQAGIEEPRRGYQDAGFRGRGRGRGSQVRRGGYKNSQQAGCFNCGRRGHFIRDCPDRAQEDRTANDMNYTDTE
;
A
#
# COMPACT_ATOMS: atom_id res chain seq x y z
N MET A 1 15.69 6.00 -51.59
CA MET A 1 15.36 6.32 -50.19
C MET A 1 15.56 5.08 -49.34
N SER A 2 16.17 5.19 -48.15
CA SER A 2 16.44 4.05 -47.26
C SER A 2 15.30 3.86 -46.25
N ILE A 3 15.07 2.61 -45.82
CA ILE A 3 14.09 2.30 -44.74
C ILE A 3 14.36 3.12 -43.47
N MET A 4 15.64 3.37 -43.15
CA MET A 4 16.02 4.18 -41.99
C MET A 4 15.57 5.65 -42.12
N SER A 5 15.58 6.21 -43.33
CA SER A 5 15.10 7.58 -43.58
C SER A 5 13.57 7.71 -43.63
N ILE A 6 12.86 6.58 -43.79
CA ILE A 6 11.39 6.53 -43.79
C ILE A 6 10.88 6.39 -42.34
N LEU A 7 11.52 5.52 -41.56
CA LEU A 7 11.07 5.18 -40.20
C LEU A 7 11.56 6.14 -39.12
N PHE A 8 12.71 6.79 -39.31
CA PHE A 8 13.37 7.57 -38.27
C PHE A 8 13.69 8.99 -38.75
N THR A 9 13.53 9.94 -37.84
CA THR A 9 13.95 11.34 -38.02
C THR A 9 15.48 11.45 -38.17
N GLY A 10 15.97 12.63 -38.57
CA GLY A 10 17.41 12.88 -38.62
C GLY A 10 18.09 12.73 -37.25
N GLU A 11 17.42 13.14 -36.19
CA GLU A 11 17.92 13.05 -34.82
C GLU A 11 17.99 11.61 -34.32
N GLU A 12 16.92 10.83 -34.50
CA GLU A 12 16.87 9.41 -34.11
C GLU A 12 17.92 8.59 -34.85
N ARG A 13 18.15 8.86 -36.15
CA ARG A 13 19.25 8.24 -36.90
C ARG A 13 20.62 8.59 -36.31
N GLY A 14 20.79 9.82 -35.83
CA GLY A 14 21.99 10.24 -35.11
C GLY A 14 22.17 9.52 -33.77
N MET A 15 21.08 9.31 -33.03
CA MET A 15 21.10 8.55 -31.77
C MET A 15 21.47 7.08 -32.01
N ILE A 16 20.83 6.43 -32.99
CA ILE A 16 21.10 5.04 -33.40
C ILE A 16 22.57 4.88 -33.75
N LYS A 17 23.12 5.76 -34.60
CA LYS A 17 24.53 5.70 -35.01
C LYS A 17 25.47 5.83 -33.80
N ARG A 18 25.26 6.81 -32.92
CA ARG A 18 26.10 6.98 -31.71
C ARG A 18 26.06 5.75 -30.81
N ALA A 19 24.88 5.15 -30.65
CA ALA A 19 24.71 3.95 -29.83
C ALA A 19 25.47 2.74 -30.42
N VAL A 20 25.43 2.56 -31.75
CA VAL A 20 26.24 1.54 -32.45
C VAL A 20 27.74 1.76 -32.19
N MET A 21 28.23 2.99 -32.42
CA MET A 21 29.67 3.28 -32.27
C MET A 21 30.15 3.04 -30.84
N CYS A 22 29.42 3.57 -29.85
CA CYS A 22 29.79 3.39 -28.45
C CYS A 22 29.80 1.92 -28.04
N LYS A 23 28.83 1.12 -28.49
CA LYS A 23 28.78 -0.32 -28.21
C LYS A 23 29.94 -1.08 -28.89
N TRP A 24 30.27 -0.72 -30.13
CA TRP A 24 31.38 -1.30 -30.87
C TRP A 24 32.71 -1.05 -30.19
N GLU A 25 32.98 0.20 -29.81
CA GLU A 25 34.20 0.63 -29.09
C GLU A 25 34.33 -0.07 -27.73
N ASN A 26 33.24 -0.19 -26.97
CA ASN A 26 33.23 -0.91 -25.70
C ASN A 26 33.56 -2.41 -25.85
N SER A 27 33.18 -3.00 -26.98
CA SER A 27 33.43 -4.42 -27.26
C SER A 27 34.80 -4.67 -27.90
N HIS A 28 35.42 -3.64 -28.46
CA HIS A 28 36.73 -3.68 -29.13
C HIS A 28 37.62 -2.54 -28.60
N PRO A 29 38.15 -2.68 -27.38
CA PRO A 29 39.00 -1.65 -26.80
C PRO A 29 40.26 -1.40 -27.66
N PRO A 30 40.77 -0.14 -27.68
CA PRO A 30 41.92 0.22 -28.50
C PRO A 30 43.13 -0.65 -28.14
N GLY A 31 43.56 -1.51 -29.08
CA GLY A 31 44.64 -2.48 -28.89
C GLY A 31 44.33 -3.87 -29.43
N LEU A 32 43.05 -4.22 -29.57
CA LEU A 32 42.61 -5.36 -30.38
C LEU A 32 42.35 -4.82 -31.78
N ASN A 33 43.15 -5.22 -32.78
CA ASN A 33 43.11 -4.78 -34.18
C ASN A 33 41.76 -5.03 -34.90
N GLY A 34 40.67 -4.44 -34.42
CA GLY A 34 39.36 -4.41 -35.05
C GLY A 34 39.27 -3.25 -36.04
N PRO A 35 38.47 -3.39 -37.10
CA PRO A 35 38.21 -2.27 -38.01
C PRO A 35 37.54 -1.11 -37.25
N PRO A 36 37.79 0.15 -37.66
CA PRO A 36 37.12 1.32 -37.10
C PRO A 36 35.59 1.17 -37.14
N ALA A 37 34.90 1.75 -36.17
CA ALA A 37 33.44 1.66 -36.09
C ALA A 37 32.76 2.23 -37.37
N GLU A 38 33.39 3.23 -38.00
CA GLU A 38 33.01 3.84 -39.27
C GLU A 38 33.08 2.88 -40.47
N GLU A 39 33.95 1.87 -40.43
CA GLU A 39 34.03 0.83 -41.46
C GLU A 39 32.87 -0.16 -41.32
N LYS A 40 32.45 -0.45 -40.08
CA LYS A 40 31.31 -1.32 -39.80
C LYS A 40 29.96 -0.64 -40.05
N TYR A 41 29.85 0.67 -39.81
CA TYR A 41 28.65 1.46 -40.09
C TYR A 41 28.93 2.52 -41.17
N PRO A 42 28.90 2.15 -42.46
CA PRO A 42 29.26 3.05 -43.55
C PRO A 42 28.25 4.21 -43.66
N ASN A 43 28.78 5.43 -43.83
CA ASN A 43 27.97 6.65 -43.98
C ASN A 43 27.47 6.88 -45.40
N GLN A 44 28.06 6.18 -46.36
CA GLN A 44 27.72 6.24 -47.78
C GLN A 44 27.43 4.82 -48.26
N ASP A 45 26.83 4.70 -49.44
CA ASP A 45 26.58 3.39 -50.05
C ASP A 45 27.93 2.67 -50.31
N PRO A 46 28.18 1.52 -49.66
CA PRO A 46 29.41 0.77 -49.87
C PRO A 46 29.43 -0.01 -51.19
N HIS A 47 28.34 0.03 -51.99
CA HIS A 47 28.21 -0.69 -53.27
C HIS A 47 28.34 -2.21 -53.12
N TRP A 48 27.86 -2.75 -51.99
CA TRP A 48 27.90 -4.19 -51.72
C TRP A 48 27.00 -4.99 -52.67
N ASP A 49 27.63 -5.90 -53.40
CA ASP A 49 26.94 -6.84 -54.27
C ASP A 49 26.48 -8.11 -53.53
N HIS A 50 25.17 -8.36 -53.54
CA HIS A 50 24.52 -9.56 -53.00
C HIS A 50 24.99 -10.90 -53.58
N GLN A 51 25.61 -10.92 -54.75
CA GLN A 51 26.14 -12.15 -55.34
C GLN A 51 27.48 -12.56 -54.72
N THR A 52 28.22 -11.59 -54.17
CA THR A 52 29.53 -11.82 -53.54
C THR A 52 29.36 -12.32 -52.09
N GLY A 53 30.00 -13.45 -51.76
CA GLY A 53 29.94 -14.05 -50.42
C GLY A 53 30.31 -13.09 -49.29
N GLY A 54 31.46 -12.41 -49.39
CA GLY A 54 31.93 -11.48 -48.35
C GLY A 54 31.03 -10.27 -48.16
N HIS A 55 30.46 -9.73 -49.24
CA HIS A 55 29.49 -8.63 -49.16
C HIS A 55 28.20 -9.05 -48.44
N ARG A 56 27.74 -10.30 -48.62
CA ARG A 56 26.59 -10.81 -47.87
C ARG A 56 26.84 -10.85 -46.38
N ASP A 57 28.06 -11.18 -45.96
CA ASP A 57 28.40 -11.20 -44.54
C ASP A 57 28.49 -9.77 -43.98
N GLN A 58 29.05 -8.83 -44.73
CA GLN A 58 29.01 -7.40 -44.37
C GLN A 58 27.57 -6.85 -44.26
N MET A 59 26.67 -7.26 -45.15
CA MET A 59 25.24 -6.89 -45.05
C MET A 59 24.55 -7.47 -43.80
N LYS A 60 24.87 -8.72 -43.41
CA LYS A 60 24.35 -9.33 -42.18
C LYS A 60 24.89 -8.63 -40.94
N ASP A 61 26.18 -8.30 -40.94
CA ASP A 61 26.82 -7.54 -39.88
C ASP A 61 26.14 -6.18 -39.73
N LEU A 62 25.98 -5.44 -40.83
CA LEU A 62 25.33 -4.13 -40.85
C LEU A 62 23.88 -4.21 -40.32
N ARG A 63 23.12 -5.22 -40.75
CA ARG A 63 21.76 -5.47 -40.23
C ARG A 63 21.77 -5.69 -38.72
N THR A 64 22.72 -6.49 -38.23
CA THR A 64 22.82 -6.83 -36.81
C THR A 64 23.13 -5.60 -35.98
N ILE A 65 24.14 -4.82 -36.36
CA ILE A 65 24.50 -3.59 -35.63
C ILE A 65 23.41 -2.53 -35.70
N ILE A 66 22.64 -2.41 -36.81
CA ILE A 66 21.50 -1.48 -36.88
C ILE A 66 20.41 -1.88 -35.89
N ILE A 67 20.06 -3.17 -35.81
CA ILE A 67 19.04 -3.66 -34.87
C ILE A 67 19.47 -3.39 -33.42
N GLU A 68 20.75 -3.63 -33.11
CA GLU A 68 21.30 -3.34 -31.79
C GLU A 68 21.33 -1.84 -31.50
N GLY A 69 21.76 -1.02 -32.46
CA GLY A 69 21.76 0.43 -32.36
C GLY A 69 20.38 0.99 -32.07
N ILE A 70 19.34 0.47 -32.72
CA ILE A 70 17.94 0.85 -32.43
C ILE A 70 17.59 0.51 -30.99
N ARG A 71 17.91 -0.70 -30.51
CA ARG A 71 17.59 -1.12 -29.13
C ARG A 71 18.27 -0.24 -28.08
N GLU A 72 19.52 0.15 -28.31
CA GLU A 72 20.30 0.98 -27.39
C GLU A 72 19.93 2.46 -27.48
N ALA A 73 19.59 2.95 -28.68
CA ALA A 73 19.25 4.35 -28.91
C ALA A 73 17.83 4.71 -28.52
N VAL A 74 16.90 3.73 -28.46
CA VAL A 74 15.59 3.95 -27.86
C VAL A 74 15.85 4.45 -26.43
N PRO A 75 15.54 5.72 -26.13
CA PRO A 75 15.61 6.19 -24.76
C PRO A 75 14.72 5.25 -23.98
N LYS A 76 15.26 4.59 -22.95
CA LYS A 76 14.42 3.87 -21.98
C LYS A 76 13.50 4.93 -21.42
N ALA A 77 12.32 5.13 -22.02
CA ALA A 77 11.47 6.26 -21.69
C ALA A 77 11.23 6.17 -20.18
N HIS A 78 11.76 7.15 -19.45
CA HIS A 78 11.80 7.14 -18.00
C HIS A 78 10.36 7.32 -17.54
N ASN A 79 9.62 6.23 -17.43
CA ASN A 79 8.23 6.26 -17.02
C ASN A 79 8.21 6.35 -15.49
N LEU A 80 8.61 7.52 -14.98
CA LEU A 80 8.62 7.84 -13.56
C LEU A 80 7.22 7.66 -12.97
N ASN A 81 6.19 8.03 -13.73
CA ASN A 81 4.80 7.79 -13.34
C ASN A 81 4.55 6.31 -13.08
N LYS A 82 4.96 5.40 -13.96
CA LYS A 82 4.83 3.95 -13.76
C LYS A 82 5.72 3.44 -12.64
N ALA A 83 6.96 3.95 -12.54
CA ALA A 83 7.91 3.58 -11.49
C ALA A 83 7.37 3.88 -10.08
N PHE A 84 6.76 5.05 -9.88
CA PHE A 84 6.33 5.58 -8.58
C PHE A 84 4.82 5.49 -8.30
N LYS A 85 4.03 4.90 -9.22
CA LYS A 85 2.58 4.71 -9.04
C LYS A 85 2.25 3.64 -7.99
N ILE A 86 3.16 2.72 -7.72
CA ILE A 86 2.91 1.61 -6.81
C ILE A 86 2.67 2.10 -5.36
N ARG A 87 1.89 1.33 -4.61
CA ARG A 87 1.61 1.53 -3.18
C ARG A 87 1.74 0.19 -2.47
N GLN A 88 2.04 0.23 -1.17
CA GLN A 88 2.00 -0.96 -0.34
C GLN A 88 0.57 -1.48 -0.27
N GLU A 89 0.41 -2.80 -0.37
CA GLU A 89 -0.89 -3.44 -0.21
C GLU A 89 -1.22 -3.70 1.26
N GLY A 90 -2.50 -3.87 1.57
CA GLY A 90 -2.96 -4.10 2.93
C GLY A 90 -2.28 -5.29 3.58
N THR A 91 -2.12 -6.42 2.90
CA THR A 91 -1.52 -7.67 3.44
C THR A 91 -0.04 -7.82 3.17
N GLU A 92 0.57 -6.89 2.43
CA GLU A 92 1.97 -6.97 2.01
C GLU A 92 2.91 -6.48 3.11
N THR A 93 4.00 -7.22 3.34
CA THR A 93 5.03 -6.83 4.30
C THR A 93 5.80 -5.60 3.79
N PRO A 94 6.28 -4.71 4.69
CA PRO A 94 7.11 -3.58 4.30
C PRO A 94 8.34 -3.94 3.46
N SER A 95 8.97 -5.10 3.72
CA SER A 95 10.12 -5.58 2.94
C SER A 95 9.72 -6.00 1.52
N ALA A 96 8.63 -6.75 1.38
CA ALA A 96 8.12 -7.14 0.06
C ALA A 96 7.74 -5.91 -0.78
N PHE A 97 7.09 -4.93 -0.16
CA PHE A 97 6.79 -3.64 -0.80
C PHE A 97 8.05 -2.94 -1.28
N LEU A 98 9.08 -2.87 -0.43
CA LEU A 98 10.34 -2.20 -0.77
C LEU A 98 11.07 -2.89 -1.94
N GLU A 99 11.10 -4.22 -1.96
CA GLU A 99 11.71 -4.97 -3.06
C GLU A 99 10.96 -4.78 -4.38
N ARG A 100 9.62 -4.86 -4.35
CA ARG A 100 8.78 -4.55 -5.51
C ARG A 100 8.97 -3.12 -6.00
N PHE A 101 9.24 -2.20 -5.08
CA PHE A 101 9.53 -0.82 -5.41
C PHE A 101 10.89 -0.62 -6.07
N ARG A 102 11.95 -1.24 -5.53
CA ARG A 102 13.29 -1.27 -6.15
C ARG A 102 13.23 -1.82 -7.57
N GLU A 103 12.47 -2.90 -7.79
CA GLU A 103 12.29 -3.49 -9.11
C GLU A 103 11.55 -2.54 -10.07
N SER A 104 10.49 -1.88 -9.60
CA SER A 104 9.72 -0.90 -10.39
C SER A 104 10.59 0.28 -10.84
N VAL A 105 11.42 0.82 -9.94
CA VAL A 105 12.41 1.87 -10.25
C VAL A 105 13.40 1.36 -11.30
N ARG A 106 14.05 0.22 -11.04
CA ARG A 106 15.02 -0.40 -11.98
C ARG A 106 14.42 -0.60 -13.38
N LYS A 107 13.15 -1.01 -13.46
CA LYS A 107 12.48 -1.38 -14.72
C LYS A 107 11.97 -0.18 -15.51
N TYR A 108 11.53 0.88 -14.85
CA TYR A 108 10.77 1.95 -15.51
C TYR A 108 11.38 3.34 -15.41
N SER A 109 12.25 3.64 -14.44
CA SER A 109 12.79 5.00 -14.28
C SER A 109 14.15 5.22 -14.92
N GLY A 110 14.89 4.15 -15.27
CA GLY A 110 16.27 4.27 -15.72
C GLY A 110 17.27 4.66 -14.61
N LEU A 111 16.81 4.81 -13.37
CA LEU A 111 17.65 5.09 -12.21
C LEU A 111 18.16 3.79 -11.59
N ASP A 112 19.39 3.80 -11.08
CA ASP A 112 19.88 2.74 -10.19
C ASP A 112 19.24 2.94 -8.79
N PRO A 113 18.50 1.94 -8.26
CA PRO A 113 18.02 1.94 -6.87
C PRO A 113 19.10 2.17 -5.80
N ASN A 114 20.37 1.87 -6.11
CA ASN A 114 21.48 1.96 -5.16
C ASN A 114 22.22 3.30 -5.20
N ASP A 115 22.03 4.10 -6.25
CA ASP A 115 22.63 5.43 -6.35
C ASP A 115 21.98 6.41 -5.36
N PRO A 116 22.68 7.48 -4.95
CA PRO A 116 22.15 8.44 -3.97
C PRO A 116 20.78 9.02 -4.35
N ILE A 117 20.57 9.32 -5.63
CA ILE A 117 19.29 9.84 -6.16
C ILE A 117 18.20 8.77 -6.06
N GLY A 118 18.51 7.53 -6.47
CA GLY A 118 17.59 6.40 -6.39
C GLY A 118 17.18 6.08 -4.96
N GLN A 119 18.14 6.05 -4.04
CA GLN A 119 17.88 5.85 -2.61
C GLN A 119 17.04 6.98 -2.00
N GLY A 120 17.31 8.24 -2.36
CA GLY A 120 16.51 9.38 -1.92
C GLY A 120 15.04 9.27 -2.34
N LEU A 121 14.79 8.92 -3.61
CA LEU A 121 13.43 8.73 -4.12
C LEU A 121 12.76 7.51 -3.49
N LEU A 122 13.48 6.38 -3.34
CA LEU A 122 12.97 5.20 -2.66
C LEU A 122 12.54 5.53 -1.23
N LYS A 123 13.33 6.31 -0.50
CA LYS A 123 13.01 6.74 0.87
C LYS A 123 11.74 7.58 0.94
N ILE A 124 11.65 8.65 0.14
CA ILE A 124 10.48 9.55 0.10
C ILE A 124 9.21 8.76 -0.25
N HIS A 125 9.28 7.94 -1.29
CA HIS A 125 8.14 7.17 -1.74
C HIS A 125 7.80 6.01 -0.82
N PHE A 126 8.78 5.36 -0.17
CA PHE A 126 8.50 4.33 0.83
C PHE A 126 7.67 4.92 1.97
N VAL A 127 8.04 6.10 2.50
CA VAL A 127 7.28 6.76 3.57
C VAL A 127 5.88 7.17 3.11
N THR A 128 5.74 7.75 1.92
CA THR A 128 4.46 8.31 1.43
C THR A 128 3.50 7.28 0.80
N LYS A 129 4.02 6.17 0.26
CA LYS A 129 3.24 5.14 -0.44
C LYS A 129 3.02 3.87 0.39
N SER A 130 3.63 3.79 1.57
CA SER A 130 3.32 2.76 2.57
C SER A 130 1.83 2.78 2.97
N TRP A 131 1.37 1.67 3.55
CA TRP A 131 -0.01 1.54 4.04
C TRP A 131 -0.32 2.61 5.09
N PRO A 132 -1.58 3.09 5.22
CA PRO A 132 -1.89 4.30 6.01
C PRO A 132 -1.47 4.27 7.49
N ASP A 133 -1.39 3.10 8.13
CA ASP A 133 -0.88 2.96 9.50
C ASP A 133 0.63 3.13 9.60
N ILE A 134 1.38 2.48 8.70
CA ILE A 134 2.84 2.58 8.56
C ILE A 134 3.21 4.00 8.16
N HIS A 135 2.58 4.55 7.12
CA HIS A 135 2.78 5.92 6.68
C HIS A 135 2.65 6.93 7.84
N ARG A 136 1.55 6.84 8.61
CA ARG A 136 1.33 7.70 9.79
C ARG A 136 2.40 7.53 10.87
N LYS A 137 2.94 6.31 11.05
CA LYS A 137 4.01 6.07 12.01
C LYS A 137 5.34 6.66 11.52
N LEU A 138 5.69 6.42 10.26
CA LEU A 138 6.95 6.90 9.67
C LEU A 138 6.99 8.43 9.61
N HIS A 139 5.88 9.09 9.29
CA HIS A 139 5.79 10.55 9.26
C HIS A 139 5.92 11.20 10.66
N LYS A 140 5.69 10.44 11.74
CA LYS A 140 5.87 10.93 13.13
C LYS A 140 7.32 10.81 13.62
N ILE A 141 8.19 10.18 12.85
CA ILE A 141 9.60 10.08 13.19
C ILE A 141 10.25 11.42 12.84
N GLU A 142 10.84 12.07 13.85
CA GLU A 142 11.67 13.27 13.64
C GLU A 142 12.84 12.93 12.72
N ASP A 143 13.13 13.87 11.81
CA ASP A 143 14.23 13.79 10.85
C ASP A 143 14.29 12.46 10.09
N TRP A 144 13.12 11.90 9.73
CA TRP A 144 13.05 10.67 8.94
C TRP A 144 13.81 10.78 7.61
N ASN A 145 14.01 11.99 7.09
CA ASN A 145 14.81 12.24 5.89
C ASN A 145 16.31 12.06 6.13
N GLU A 146 16.81 12.16 7.35
CA GLU A 146 18.21 11.88 7.68
C GLU A 146 18.44 10.39 7.93
N LYS A 147 17.38 9.64 8.25
CA LYS A 147 17.45 8.21 8.50
C LYS A 147 17.75 7.40 7.25
N SER A 148 18.43 6.27 7.47
CA SER A 148 18.64 5.26 6.44
C SER A 148 17.33 4.58 6.05
N LEU A 149 17.27 4.08 4.82
CA LEU A 149 16.12 3.31 4.33
C LEU A 149 15.85 2.07 5.19
N ASP A 150 16.91 1.43 5.70
CA ASP A 150 16.82 0.25 6.57
C ASP A 150 16.24 0.57 7.96
N GLU A 151 16.52 1.75 8.53
CA GLU A 151 15.89 2.19 9.77
C GLU A 151 14.40 2.41 9.61
N LEU A 152 13.98 3.04 8.51
CA LEU A 152 12.56 3.23 8.19
C LEU A 152 11.87 1.89 7.95
N LEU A 153 12.54 0.97 7.26
CA LEU A 153 12.02 -0.39 7.06
C LEU A 153 11.82 -1.12 8.40
N ARG A 154 12.77 -1.02 9.33
CA ARG A 154 12.65 -1.61 10.68
C ARG A 154 11.45 -1.06 11.44
N GLU A 155 11.22 0.26 11.40
CA GLU A 155 10.05 0.87 12.04
C GLU A 155 8.73 0.46 11.38
N ALA A 156 8.70 0.39 10.05
CA ALA A 156 7.55 -0.10 9.30
C ALA A 156 7.20 -1.55 9.67
N GLN A 157 8.21 -2.42 9.78
CA GLN A 157 8.03 -3.83 10.13
C GLN A 157 7.41 -4.00 11.52
N LYS A 158 7.83 -3.19 12.50
CA LYS A 158 7.25 -3.20 13.86
C LYS A 158 5.75 -2.87 13.84
N VAL A 159 5.32 -1.93 13.00
CA VAL A 159 3.90 -1.56 12.85
C VAL A 159 3.11 -2.70 12.21
N PHE A 160 3.65 -3.29 11.15
CA PHE A 160 3.01 -4.40 10.45
C PHE A 160 2.79 -5.61 11.37
N VAL A 161 3.83 -6.05 12.10
CA VAL A 161 3.74 -7.20 13.02
C VAL A 161 2.69 -6.95 14.10
N ARG A 162 2.71 -5.77 14.73
CA ARG A 162 1.70 -5.40 15.75
C ARG A 162 0.28 -5.45 15.20
N ARG A 163 0.07 -5.06 13.95
CA ARG A 163 -1.24 -5.09 13.31
C ARG A 163 -1.72 -6.53 13.10
N GLU A 164 -0.85 -7.41 12.61
CA GLU A 164 -1.18 -8.82 12.41
C GLU A 164 -1.46 -9.52 13.75
N ASP A 165 -0.67 -9.25 14.79
CA ASP A 165 -0.93 -9.76 16.15
C ASP A 165 -2.32 -9.35 16.68
N VAL A 166 -2.74 -8.10 16.43
CA VAL A 166 -4.06 -7.60 16.85
C VAL A 166 -5.16 -8.28 16.06
N LYS A 167 -5.01 -8.44 14.74
CA LYS A 167 -5.98 -9.18 13.90
C LYS A 167 -6.12 -10.63 14.34
N GLU A 168 -5.00 -11.30 14.64
CA GLU A 168 -4.99 -12.69 15.08
C GLU A 168 -5.65 -12.85 16.45
N LYS A 169 -5.33 -11.98 17.41
CA LYS A 169 -6.01 -11.94 18.71
C LYS A 169 -7.51 -11.69 18.57
N GLN A 170 -7.92 -10.82 17.65
CA GLN A 170 -9.34 -10.55 17.40
C GLN A 170 -10.05 -11.76 16.78
N LYS A 171 -9.40 -12.46 15.83
CA LYS A 171 -9.91 -13.70 15.24
C LYS A 171 -10.09 -14.79 16.31
N THR A 172 -9.10 -14.99 17.18
CA THR A 172 -9.18 -15.95 18.28
C THR A 172 -10.30 -15.59 19.27
N LYS A 173 -10.46 -14.30 19.62
CA LYS A 173 -11.57 -13.84 20.47
C LYS A 173 -12.94 -14.13 19.86
N MET A 174 -13.11 -13.93 18.55
CA MET A 174 -14.36 -14.27 17.86
C MET A 174 -14.61 -15.78 17.86
N MET A 175 -13.60 -16.60 17.56
CA MET A 175 -13.75 -18.06 17.60
C MET A 175 -14.13 -18.57 19.00
N VAL A 176 -13.50 -18.03 20.06
CA VAL A 176 -13.85 -18.38 21.45
C VAL A 176 -15.27 -17.95 21.80
N ALA A 177 -15.71 -16.76 21.38
CA ALA A 177 -17.08 -16.30 21.61
C ALA A 177 -18.11 -17.22 20.92
N THR A 178 -17.86 -17.63 19.68
CA THR A 178 -18.71 -18.59 18.95
C THR A 178 -18.75 -19.95 19.64
N VAL A 179 -17.61 -20.48 20.08
CA VAL A 179 -17.56 -21.76 20.82
C VAL A 179 -18.34 -21.65 22.14
N ASN A 180 -18.16 -20.57 22.91
CA ASN A 180 -18.89 -20.36 24.16
C ASN A 180 -20.42 -20.26 23.95
N GLU A 181 -20.89 -19.64 22.86
CA GLU A 181 -22.32 -19.61 22.53
C GLU A 181 -22.88 -21.00 22.18
N VAL A 182 -22.12 -21.82 21.44
CA VAL A 182 -22.55 -23.19 21.09
C VAL A 182 -22.61 -24.09 22.32
N VAL A 183 -21.60 -24.02 23.20
CA VAL A 183 -21.58 -24.79 24.47
C VAL A 183 -22.70 -24.35 25.41
N SER A 184 -22.98 -23.04 25.51
CA SER A 184 -24.06 -22.52 26.35
C SER A 184 -25.46 -22.97 25.89
N LYS A 185 -25.65 -23.22 24.58
CA LYS A 185 -26.91 -23.74 24.03
C LYS A 185 -27.08 -25.25 24.21
N GLN A 186 -26.00 -26.02 24.34
CA GLN A 186 -26.07 -27.46 24.60
C GLN A 186 -26.19 -27.81 26.09
N GLY A 187 -25.78 -26.93 27.00
CA GLY A 187 -25.87 -27.12 28.45
C GLY A 187 -27.26 -26.96 29.08
N GLN A 188 -28.31 -26.65 28.31
CA GLN A 188 -29.70 -26.47 28.81
C GLN A 188 -30.64 -27.66 28.52
N ALA A 189 -30.13 -28.80 28.03
CA ALA A 189 -30.93 -29.99 27.84
C ALA A 189 -30.73 -30.98 29.01
N GLY A 190 -31.61 -30.90 30.01
CA GLY A 190 -31.87 -31.97 30.98
C GLY A 190 -31.50 -31.64 32.43
N ILE A 191 -32.49 -31.25 33.24
CA ILE A 191 -33.09 -32.03 34.34
C ILE A 191 -34.46 -31.37 34.63
N GLU A 192 -35.57 -32.00 34.24
CA GLU A 192 -36.92 -31.60 34.67
C GLU A 192 -37.27 -32.31 35.99
N GLU A 193 -37.56 -31.54 37.04
CA GLU A 193 -38.19 -32.06 38.28
C GLU A 193 -39.67 -31.63 38.33
N PRO A 194 -40.60 -32.49 38.80
CA PRO A 194 -42.03 -32.28 38.61
C PRO A 194 -42.67 -31.45 39.74
N ARG A 195 -43.36 -30.38 39.35
CA ARG A 195 -44.17 -29.54 40.25
C ARG A 195 -45.39 -30.30 40.79
N ARG A 196 -45.50 -30.44 42.12
CA ARG A 196 -46.76 -30.71 42.84
C ARG A 196 -47.11 -29.56 43.78
N GLY A 197 -48.23 -28.89 43.48
CA GLY A 197 -49.39 -28.76 44.37
C GLY A 197 -49.33 -27.87 45.62
N TYR A 198 -50.11 -26.78 45.53
CA TYR A 198 -51.09 -26.26 46.50
C TYR A 198 -50.67 -25.34 47.67
N GLN A 199 -51.48 -24.26 47.73
CA GLN A 199 -51.68 -23.16 48.67
C GLN A 199 -51.35 -23.43 50.15
N ASP A 200 -50.78 -22.44 50.85
CA ASP A 200 -51.36 -22.02 52.12
C ASP A 200 -51.04 -20.56 52.48
N ALA A 201 -52.06 -19.87 52.97
CA ALA A 201 -52.01 -18.51 53.46
C ALA A 201 -51.63 -18.50 54.94
N GLY A 202 -50.69 -17.67 55.37
CA GLY A 202 -50.47 -17.55 56.81
C GLY A 202 -49.30 -16.70 57.28
N PHE A 203 -49.67 -15.61 57.94
CA PHE A 203 -49.12 -15.15 59.21
C PHE A 203 -48.01 -14.09 59.29
N ARG A 204 -48.24 -13.26 60.31
CA ARG A 204 -47.62 -11.99 60.70
C ARG A 204 -46.26 -12.20 61.35
N GLY A 205 -45.36 -11.22 61.17
CA GLY A 205 -44.16 -11.06 62.01
C GLY A 205 -43.68 -9.62 62.07
N ARG A 206 -43.97 -8.94 63.18
CA ARG A 206 -43.37 -7.64 63.58
C ARG A 206 -41.99 -7.86 64.23
N GLY A 207 -41.09 -6.90 64.06
CA GLY A 207 -39.99 -6.59 65.01
C GLY A 207 -38.60 -7.05 64.55
N ARG A 208 -37.68 -6.14 64.21
CA ARG A 208 -36.80 -5.28 65.05
C ARG A 208 -35.54 -6.00 65.57
N GLY A 209 -34.37 -5.52 65.11
CA GLY A 209 -33.04 -5.71 65.73
C GLY A 209 -31.91 -5.62 64.71
N ARG A 210 -31.49 -4.42 64.28
CA ARG A 210 -30.30 -3.67 64.74
C ARG A 210 -29.04 -4.53 64.95
N GLY A 211 -28.11 -4.42 64.01
CA GLY A 211 -26.70 -4.79 64.15
C GLY A 211 -25.90 -4.14 63.03
N SER A 212 -25.36 -2.96 63.31
CA SER A 212 -24.60 -2.10 62.41
C SER A 212 -23.25 -2.73 62.03
N GLN A 213 -22.92 -2.83 60.73
CA GLN A 213 -21.57 -2.48 60.31
C GLN A 213 -21.55 -1.90 58.89
N VAL A 214 -21.27 -0.61 58.90
CA VAL A 214 -20.99 0.29 57.78
C VAL A 214 -19.80 -0.19 56.96
N ARG A 215 -19.92 -0.19 55.62
CA ARG A 215 -19.08 0.57 54.65
C ARG A 215 -19.84 0.68 53.32
N ARG A 216 -20.44 1.86 53.04
CA ARG A 216 -20.00 2.90 52.08
C ARG A 216 -19.87 2.38 50.65
N GLY A 217 -20.57 2.88 49.63
CA GLY A 217 -21.49 4.01 49.43
C GLY A 217 -22.01 3.89 47.98
N GLY A 218 -23.12 4.46 47.54
CA GLY A 218 -23.79 5.68 47.95
C GLY A 218 -24.15 6.43 46.67
N TYR A 219 -25.16 5.93 45.95
CA TYR A 219 -25.83 6.66 44.88
C TYR A 219 -26.40 7.97 45.44
N LYS A 220 -25.96 9.12 44.90
CA LYS A 220 -26.58 10.41 45.18
C LYS A 220 -26.75 11.22 43.89
N ASN A 221 -27.97 11.71 43.75
CA ASN A 221 -28.41 12.91 43.02
C ASN A 221 -28.52 12.88 41.49
N SER A 222 -29.59 12.21 41.05
CA SER A 222 -30.26 12.36 39.74
C SER A 222 -30.99 13.72 39.55
N GLN A 223 -30.63 14.79 40.26
CA GLN A 223 -31.31 16.09 40.16
C GLN A 223 -30.45 17.21 39.53
N GLN A 224 -29.23 16.89 39.07
CA GLN A 224 -28.31 17.88 38.47
C GLN A 224 -27.69 17.46 37.12
N ALA A 225 -27.94 16.24 36.63
CA ALA A 225 -27.48 15.85 35.30
C ALA A 225 -28.52 16.30 34.25
N GLY A 226 -28.20 17.33 33.47
CA GLY A 226 -28.94 17.64 32.25
C GLY A 226 -28.79 16.52 31.21
N CYS A 227 -29.75 16.40 30.31
CA CYS A 227 -29.68 15.51 29.17
C CYS A 227 -28.39 15.80 28.37
N PHE A 228 -27.60 14.77 28.07
CA PHE A 228 -26.34 14.92 27.31
C PHE A 228 -26.54 15.40 25.86
N ASN A 229 -27.78 15.39 25.33
CA ASN A 229 -28.09 15.93 24.00
C ASN A 229 -28.46 17.42 24.05
N CYS A 230 -29.50 17.78 24.83
CA CYS A 230 -30.06 19.15 24.83
C CYS A 230 -29.78 19.95 26.11
N GLY A 231 -29.08 19.39 27.08
CA GLY A 231 -28.71 20.05 28.35
C GLY A 231 -29.87 20.26 29.34
N ARG A 232 -31.12 19.99 28.97
CA ARG A 232 -32.30 20.17 29.85
C ARG A 232 -32.40 19.05 30.89
N ARG A 233 -32.79 19.39 32.12
CA ARG A 233 -32.93 18.43 33.23
C ARG A 233 -34.29 17.73 33.17
N GLY A 234 -34.39 16.55 33.79
CA GLY A 234 -35.65 15.81 33.93
C GLY A 234 -35.85 14.64 32.95
N HIS A 235 -34.95 14.44 31.99
CA HIS A 235 -34.96 13.29 31.08
C HIS A 235 -33.52 12.87 30.72
N PHE A 236 -33.33 11.60 30.32
CA PHE A 236 -32.04 11.11 29.79
C PHE A 236 -32.01 11.22 28.25
N ILE A 237 -30.82 11.04 27.65
CA ILE A 237 -30.60 11.15 26.20
C ILE A 237 -31.54 10.26 25.35
N ARG A 238 -32.06 9.17 25.90
CA ARG A 238 -33.00 8.29 25.20
C ARG A 238 -34.43 8.85 25.12
N ASP A 239 -34.80 9.70 26.06
CA ASP A 239 -36.15 10.27 26.21
C ASP A 239 -36.17 11.76 25.84
N CYS A 240 -35.20 12.22 25.03
CA CYS A 240 -35.06 13.61 24.65
C CYS A 240 -36.02 13.97 23.50
N PRO A 241 -36.94 14.95 23.69
CA PRO A 241 -37.92 15.32 22.68
C PRO A 241 -37.30 15.95 21.42
N ASP A 242 -36.11 16.56 21.54
CA ASP A 242 -35.40 17.19 20.41
C ASP A 242 -34.72 16.16 19.49
N ARG A 243 -34.59 14.92 19.95
CA ARG A 243 -33.95 13.85 19.18
C ARG A 243 -34.74 13.46 17.92
N ALA A 244 -36.02 13.82 17.87
CA ALA A 244 -36.89 13.59 16.71
C ALA A 244 -36.81 14.66 15.62
N GLN A 245 -36.09 15.78 15.84
CA GLN A 245 -35.94 16.86 14.85
C GLN A 245 -34.64 16.80 14.04
N GLU A 246 -33.59 16.14 14.55
CA GLU A 246 -32.32 15.96 13.82
C GLU A 246 -32.41 14.92 12.69
N ASP A 247 -33.33 13.95 12.79
CA ASP A 247 -33.59 12.97 11.71
C ASP A 247 -34.37 13.57 10.52
N ARG A 248 -34.96 14.78 10.65
CA ARG A 248 -35.66 15.45 9.54
C ARG A 248 -34.78 16.44 8.77
N THR A 249 -33.81 17.08 9.41
CA THR A 249 -32.90 18.03 8.75
C THR A 249 -31.77 17.37 7.96
N ALA A 250 -31.55 16.06 8.15
CA ALA A 250 -30.60 15.27 7.36
C ALA A 250 -31.16 14.79 6.00
N ASN A 251 -32.48 14.88 5.77
CA ASN A 251 -33.11 14.41 4.53
C ASN A 251 -33.44 15.53 3.52
N ASP A 252 -33.37 16.81 3.91
CA ASP A 252 -33.64 17.96 3.03
C ASP A 252 -32.37 18.60 2.41
N MET A 253 -31.16 18.10 2.71
CA MET A 253 -29.90 18.55 2.06
C MET A 253 -29.41 17.62 0.94
N ASN A 254 -30.26 16.74 0.41
CA ASN A 254 -29.98 15.87 -0.74
C ASN A 254 -30.76 16.26 -2.01
N TYR A 255 -31.16 17.54 -2.15
CA TYR A 255 -31.80 18.03 -3.37
C TYR A 255 -31.49 19.50 -3.66
N THR A 256 -30.22 19.85 -3.85
CA THR A 256 -29.79 21.01 -4.66
C THR A 256 -28.32 20.82 -5.04
N ASP A 257 -28.06 20.25 -6.22
CA ASP A 257 -26.96 20.63 -7.13
C ASP A 257 -26.87 19.62 -8.28
N THR A 258 -27.77 19.79 -9.26
CA THR A 258 -27.51 19.45 -10.65
C THR A 258 -28.18 20.51 -11.49
N GLU A 259 -27.40 21.52 -11.89
CA GLU A 259 -27.40 22.18 -13.20
C GLU A 259 -26.12 22.99 -13.38
#